data_AF-B6BQV6-F1
#
_entry.id   AF-B6BQV6-F1
#
_cell.length_a   1.000
_cell.length_b   1.000
_cell.length_c   1.000
_cell.angle_alpha   90.00
_cell.angle_beta   90.00
_cell.angle_gamma   90.00
#
_symmetry.space_group_name_H-M   'P 1'
#
loop_
_entity.id
_entity.type
_entity.pdbx_description
1 polymer ?
#
loop_
_entity_poly.entity_id
_entity_poly.type
_entity_poly.pdbx_seq_one_letter_code
_entity_poly.pdbx_strand_id
1 'polypeptide(L)'
;MLVIGIDPGISGSICFFQDGKIIDVVEMPTMIEGKKNKKQVNGSQIFNEISYRIKKIDKKDIKVVIEQVSAMPGQGVTSMFNFGQSFGILKGICSAMQLPMYFVRPAKWKKYFNLINSEKDASRTRAIEVFPYFSSQLSRKKDSNKADAILLASFYYETYKLDD
;
A
#
# COMPACT_ATOMS: atom_id res chain seq x y z
N MET A 1 -3.17 -3.05 -17.35
CA MET A 1 -3.49 -2.06 -16.29
C MET A 1 -2.46 -2.20 -15.18
N LEU A 2 -1.88 -1.09 -14.74
CA LEU A 2 -1.02 -1.03 -13.55
C LEU A 2 -1.85 -0.58 -12.34
N VAL A 3 -1.83 -1.38 -11.29
CA VAL A 3 -2.40 -1.05 -9.97
C VAL A 3 -1.25 -0.79 -9.01
N ILE A 4 -1.26 0.37 -8.36
CA ILE A 4 -0.31 0.75 -7.32
C ILE A 4 -1.04 0.62 -5.97
N GLY A 5 -0.82 -0.49 -5.26
CA GLY A 5 -1.41 -0.73 -3.94
C GLY A 5 -0.56 -0.12 -2.83
N ILE A 6 -1.17 0.65 -1.94
CA ILE A 6 -0.48 1.39 -0.89
C ILE A 6 -1.11 1.09 0.48
N ASP A 7 -0.31 0.48 1.36
CA ASP A 7 -0.52 0.56 2.81
C ASP A 7 0.11 1.87 3.30
N PRO A 8 -0.70 2.85 3.77
CA PRO A 8 -0.22 4.20 4.05
C PRO A 8 0.56 4.35 5.36
N GLY A 9 0.73 3.29 6.15
CA GLY A 9 1.48 3.35 7.39
C GLY A 9 2.97 3.69 7.20
N ILE A 10 3.62 4.22 8.24
CA ILE A 10 5.07 4.52 8.23
C ILE A 10 5.94 3.27 8.02
N SER A 11 5.42 2.09 8.36
CA SER A 11 6.03 0.79 8.08
C SER A 11 5.33 0.06 6.94
N GLY A 12 4.39 0.73 6.25
CA GLY A 12 3.62 0.18 5.15
C GLY A 12 4.48 -0.12 3.93
N SER A 13 3.85 -0.34 2.79
CA SER A 13 4.54 -0.71 1.55
C SER A 13 3.76 -0.24 0.33
N ILE A 14 4.47 -0.12 -0.78
CA ILE A 14 3.93 0.22 -2.09
C ILE A 14 4.16 -0.97 -3.01
N CYS A 15 3.07 -1.58 -3.47
CA CYS A 15 3.08 -2.67 -4.44
C CYS A 15 2.77 -2.14 -5.84
N PHE A 16 3.58 -2.54 -6.81
CA PHE A 16 3.36 -2.31 -8.23
C PHE A 16 2.88 -3.61 -8.86
N PHE A 17 1.59 -3.65 -9.18
CA PHE A 17 0.90 -4.85 -9.64
C PHE A 17 0.38 -4.63 -11.05
N GLN A 18 0.84 -5.42 -12.01
CA GLN A 18 0.49 -5.26 -13.42
C GLN A 18 -0.07 -6.56 -13.97
N ASP A 19 -1.28 -6.47 -14.52
CA ASP A 19 -1.91 -7.56 -15.28
C ASP A 19 -1.89 -8.91 -14.55
N GLY A 20 -2.29 -8.89 -13.27
CA GLY A 20 -2.37 -10.10 -12.42
C GLY A 20 -1.05 -10.52 -11.78
N LYS A 21 0.03 -9.75 -11.96
CA LYS A 21 1.37 -10.10 -11.45
C LYS A 21 1.98 -9.00 -10.60
N ILE A 22 2.71 -9.41 -9.58
CA ILE A 22 3.56 -8.52 -8.77
C ILE A 22 4.79 -8.19 -9.61
N ILE A 23 4.95 -6.92 -9.98
CA ILE A 23 6.15 -6.42 -10.67
C ILE A 23 7.22 -6.08 -9.66
N ASP A 24 6.83 -5.37 -8.59
CA ASP A 24 7.75 -4.95 -7.54
C ASP A 24 7.00 -4.54 -6.26
N VAL A 25 7.68 -4.60 -5.12
CA VAL A 25 7.15 -4.13 -3.84
C VAL A 25 8.25 -3.47 -3.02
N VAL A 26 8.04 -2.21 -2.66
CA VAL A 26 8.98 -1.44 -1.84
C VAL A 26 8.38 -1.17 -0.46
N GLU A 27 9.22 -1.26 0.58
CA GLU A 27 8.86 -0.75 1.90
C GLU A 27 8.63 0.76 1.81
N MET A 28 7.76 1.31 2.66
CA MET A 28 7.47 2.74 2.67
C MET A 28 8.77 3.55 2.79
N PRO A 29 9.11 4.41 1.81
CA PRO A 29 10.26 5.28 1.95
C PRO A 29 10.12 6.19 3.16
N THR A 30 11.10 6.17 4.05
CA THR A 30 11.08 6.97 5.28
C THR A 30 12.39 7.73 5.47
N MET A 31 12.33 8.81 6.23
CA MET A 31 13.48 9.59 6.67
C MET A 31 13.36 9.93 8.15
N ILE A 32 14.49 10.20 8.78
CA ILE A 32 14.52 10.61 10.20
C ILE A 32 13.94 12.01 10.32
N GLU A 33 13.10 12.22 11.33
CA GLU A 33 12.52 13.51 11.66
C GLU A 33 13.03 13.97 13.05
N GLY A 34 13.81 15.06 13.07
CA GLY A 34 14.29 15.69 14.31
C GLY A 34 15.25 14.82 15.13
N LYS A 35 15.14 14.92 16.47
CA LYS A 35 15.96 14.16 17.43
C LYS A 35 15.07 13.12 18.14
N LYS A 36 15.54 11.88 18.26
CA LYS A 36 14.87 10.65 18.77
C LYS A 36 14.14 9.81 17.70
N ASN A 37 14.85 8.99 16.90
CA ASN A 37 14.35 7.84 16.11
C ASN A 37 12.96 7.91 15.42
N LYS A 38 12.36 9.10 15.30
CA LYS A 38 11.06 9.33 14.70
C LYS A 38 11.27 9.28 13.20
N LYS A 39 10.38 8.58 12.53
CA LYS A 39 10.38 8.44 11.08
C LYS A 39 9.18 9.19 10.53
N GLN A 40 9.41 9.90 9.45
CA GLN A 40 8.38 10.45 8.59
C GLN A 40 8.52 9.86 7.19
N VAL A 41 7.43 9.91 6.43
CA VAL A 41 7.43 9.47 5.04
C VAL A 41 8.34 10.37 4.19
N ASN A 42 9.21 9.76 3.39
CA ASN A 42 10.04 10.46 2.42
C ASN A 42 9.28 10.65 1.11
N GLY A 43 8.56 11.78 1.01
CA GLY A 43 7.74 12.10 -0.15
C GLY A 43 8.52 12.19 -1.47
N SER A 44 9.75 12.73 -1.44
CA SER A 44 10.60 12.83 -2.63
C SER A 44 10.98 11.45 -3.16
N GLN A 45 11.33 10.52 -2.28
CA GLN A 45 11.63 9.16 -2.71
C GLN A 45 10.39 8.46 -3.24
N ILE A 46 9.22 8.60 -2.60
CA ILE A 46 7.96 8.04 -3.12
C ILE A 46 7.66 8.54 -4.52
N PHE A 47 7.77 9.86 -4.74
CA PHE A 47 7.58 10.45 -6.06
C PHE A 47 8.51 9.82 -7.10
N ASN A 48 9.79 9.63 -6.76
CA ASN A 48 10.76 9.01 -7.65
C ASN A 48 10.45 7.53 -7.93
N GLU A 49 10.10 6.75 -6.91
CA GLU A 49 9.75 5.32 -7.05
C GLU A 49 8.53 5.14 -7.96
N ILE A 50 7.49 5.96 -7.79
CA ILE A 50 6.30 5.93 -8.65
C ILE A 50 6.66 6.42 -10.05
N SER A 51 7.26 7.60 -10.18
CA SER A 51 7.61 8.21 -11.48
C SER A 51 8.47 7.30 -12.34
N TYR A 52 9.45 6.63 -11.74
CA TYR A 52 10.31 5.68 -12.43
C TYR A 52 9.52 4.51 -13.03
N ARG A 53 8.63 3.89 -12.24
CA ARG A 53 7.86 2.71 -12.67
C ARG A 53 6.72 3.04 -13.64
N ILE A 54 6.21 4.27 -13.63
CA ILE A 54 5.12 4.67 -14.53
C ILE A 54 5.59 5.34 -15.82
N LYS A 55 6.90 5.56 -16.01
CA LYS A 55 7.47 6.38 -17.11
C LYS A 55 6.99 6.01 -18.52
N LYS A 56 6.65 4.74 -18.75
CA LYS A 56 6.22 4.19 -20.05
C LYS A 56 4.75 3.78 -20.09
N ILE A 57 3.96 4.18 -19.10
CA ILE A 57 2.57 3.77 -18.94
C ILE A 57 1.69 5.02 -18.99
N ASP A 58 0.65 4.99 -19.80
CA ASP A 58 -0.32 6.08 -19.87
C ASP A 58 -1.06 6.18 -18.52
N LYS A 59 -1.26 7.40 -18.02
CA LYS A 59 -1.95 7.67 -16.76
C LYS A 59 -3.34 7.03 -16.68
N LYS A 60 -4.04 6.91 -17.82
CA LYS A 60 -5.37 6.26 -17.86
C LYS A 60 -5.33 4.78 -17.45
N ASP A 61 -4.19 4.12 -17.69
CA ASP A 61 -3.96 2.70 -17.43
C ASP A 61 -3.38 2.44 -16.04
N ILE A 62 -3.22 3.49 -15.23
CA ILE A 62 -2.71 3.46 -13.87
C ILE A 62 -3.86 3.71 -12.89
N LYS A 63 -3.93 2.89 -11.84
CA LYS A 63 -4.87 3.03 -10.73
C LYS A 63 -4.09 2.98 -9.42
N VAL A 64 -4.16 4.04 -8.61
CA VAL A 64 -3.59 4.04 -7.26
C VAL A 64 -4.67 3.61 -6.28
N VAL A 65 -4.40 2.58 -5.49
CA VAL A 65 -5.33 2.02 -4.51
C VAL A 65 -4.71 2.16 -3.14
N ILE A 66 -5.34 2.96 -2.29
CA ILE A 66 -4.84 3.27 -0.95
C ILE A 66 -5.81 2.67 0.06
N GLU A 67 -5.28 2.02 1.10
CA GLU A 67 -6.13 1.56 2.19
C GLU A 67 -6.83 2.76 2.87
N GLN A 68 -8.16 2.66 3.01
CA GLN A 68 -8.97 3.69 3.65
C GLN A 68 -8.84 3.57 5.17
N VAL A 69 -8.02 4.45 5.73
CA VAL A 69 -7.70 4.51 7.15
C VAL A 69 -8.40 5.69 7.82
N SER A 70 -8.69 5.57 9.11
CA SER A 70 -9.34 6.61 9.90
C SER A 70 -8.69 6.75 11.27
N ALA A 71 -8.94 7.89 11.92
CA ALA A 71 -8.53 8.05 13.29
C ALA A 71 -9.37 7.17 14.22
N MET A 72 -8.72 6.43 15.13
CA MET A 72 -9.38 5.61 16.13
C MET A 72 -9.26 6.23 17.52
N PRO A 73 -10.34 6.19 18.34
CA PRO A 73 -10.26 6.58 19.75
C PRO A 73 -9.17 5.81 20.50
N GLY A 74 -8.52 6.45 21.48
CA GLY A 74 -7.49 5.82 22.32
C GLY A 74 -6.08 5.79 21.73
N GLN A 75 -5.88 6.29 20.51
CA GLN A 75 -4.53 6.46 19.94
C GLN A 75 -3.87 7.76 20.41
N GLY A 76 -2.54 7.73 20.57
CA GLY A 76 -1.77 8.91 20.97
C GLY A 76 -1.85 10.02 19.93
N VAL A 77 -2.17 11.24 20.35
CA VAL A 77 -2.42 12.40 19.46
C VAL A 77 -1.26 12.68 18.49
N THR A 78 -0.01 12.58 18.96
CA THR A 78 1.19 12.74 18.12
C THR A 78 1.31 11.65 17.06
N SER A 79 0.98 10.40 17.41
CA SER A 79 1.02 9.28 16.47
C SER A 79 -0.04 9.48 15.37
N MET A 80 -1.23 9.95 15.74
CA MET A 80 -2.31 10.20 14.79
C MET A 80 -2.02 11.40 13.88
N PHE A 81 -1.38 12.44 14.39
CA PHE A 81 -0.90 13.54 13.56
C PHE A 81 0.14 13.07 12.52
N ASN A 82 1.16 12.33 12.96
CA ASN A 82 2.20 11.80 12.07
C ASN A 82 1.63 10.83 11.02
N PHE A 83 0.66 10.01 11.42
CA PHE A 83 -0.06 9.12 10.51
C PHE A 83 -0.88 9.91 9.48
N GLY A 84 -1.62 10.94 9.93
CA GLY A 84 -2.36 11.83 9.05
C GLY A 84 -1.48 12.58 8.05
N GLN A 85 -0.29 13.03 8.48
CA GLN A 85 0.72 13.63 7.61
C GLN A 85 1.23 12.63 6.57
N SER A 86 1.54 11.40 6.97
CA SER A 86 1.99 10.33 6.06
C SER A 86 0.95 10.02 4.98
N PHE A 87 -0.31 9.83 5.40
CA PHE A 87 -1.44 9.63 4.49
C PHE A 87 -1.67 10.84 3.57
N GLY A 88 -1.53 12.07 4.12
CA GLY A 88 -1.65 13.31 3.37
C GLY A 88 -0.58 13.46 2.29
N ILE A 89 0.67 13.13 2.58
CA ILE A 89 1.79 13.16 1.61
C ILE A 89 1.52 12.20 0.45
N LEU A 90 1.10 10.96 0.73
CA LEU A 90 0.76 9.97 -0.29
C LEU A 90 -0.35 10.47 -1.24
N LYS A 91 -1.43 10.99 -0.66
CA LYS A 91 -2.53 11.61 -1.44
C LYS A 91 -2.04 12.80 -2.24
N GLY A 92 -1.24 13.68 -1.63
CA GLY A 92 -0.72 14.89 -2.28
C GLY A 92 0.14 14.56 -3.50
N ILE A 93 1.06 13.60 -3.37
CA ILE A 93 1.90 13.13 -4.48
C ILE A 93 1.04 12.55 -5.61
N CYS A 94 0.14 11.62 -5.29
CA CYS A 94 -0.69 10.97 -6.30
C CYS A 94 -1.60 11.98 -7.03
N SER A 95 -2.20 12.93 -6.30
CA SER A 95 -2.96 14.05 -6.87
C SER A 95 -2.10 14.94 -7.77
N ALA A 96 -0.91 15.33 -7.32
CA ALA A 96 -0.01 16.19 -8.10
C ALA A 96 0.47 15.51 -9.38
N MET A 97 0.65 14.19 -9.34
CA MET A 97 0.97 13.37 -10.52
C MET A 97 -0.24 13.14 -11.44
N GLN A 98 -1.44 13.57 -11.04
CA GLN A 98 -2.72 13.34 -11.72
C GLN A 98 -3.03 11.85 -11.91
N LEU A 99 -2.74 11.04 -10.89
CA LEU A 99 -3.05 9.62 -10.89
C LEU A 99 -4.44 9.37 -10.28
N PRO A 100 -5.31 8.58 -10.94
CA PRO A 100 -6.59 8.18 -10.35
C PRO A 100 -6.39 7.42 -9.04
N MET A 101 -7.04 7.86 -7.97
CA MET A 101 -6.95 7.25 -6.64
C MET A 101 -8.27 6.61 -6.21
N TYR A 102 -8.17 5.43 -5.63
CA TYR A 102 -9.28 4.67 -5.07
C TYR A 102 -8.96 4.33 -3.62
N PHE A 103 -9.97 4.47 -2.75
CA PHE A 103 -9.82 4.17 -1.32
C PHE A 103 -10.60 2.91 -0.99
N VAL A 104 -9.92 1.91 -0.44
CA VAL A 104 -10.53 0.61 -0.13
C VAL A 104 -10.48 0.39 1.37
N ARG A 105 -11.64 0.14 1.98
CA ARG A 105 -11.73 -0.15 3.42
C ARG A 105 -11.02 -1.46 3.76
N PRO A 106 -10.27 -1.51 4.89
CA PRO A 106 -9.63 -2.74 5.37
C PRO A 106 -10.59 -3.93 5.40
N ALA A 107 -11.81 -3.71 5.90
CA ALA A 107 -12.82 -4.77 6.00
C ALA A 107 -13.23 -5.35 4.64
N LYS A 108 -13.23 -4.58 3.53
CA LYS A 108 -13.67 -5.07 2.20
C LYS A 108 -12.65 -6.08 1.65
N TRP A 109 -11.38 -5.67 1.57
CA TRP A 109 -10.32 -6.53 1.01
C TRP A 109 -9.95 -7.68 1.96
N LYS A 110 -9.96 -7.46 3.28
CA LYS A 110 -9.71 -8.55 4.24
C LYS A 110 -10.81 -9.60 4.19
N LYS A 111 -12.08 -9.20 4.04
CA LYS A 111 -13.19 -10.15 3.86
C LYS A 111 -13.01 -10.98 2.58
N TYR A 112 -12.60 -10.35 1.47
CA TYR A 112 -12.34 -11.04 0.20
C TYR A 112 -11.32 -12.18 0.34
N PHE A 113 -10.27 -11.97 1.14
CA PHE A 113 -9.22 -12.96 1.37
C PHE A 113 -9.40 -13.82 2.63
N ASN A 114 -10.57 -13.78 3.30
CA ASN A 114 -10.84 -14.50 4.56
C ASN A 114 -9.86 -14.14 5.70
N LEU A 115 -9.50 -12.86 5.81
CA LEU A 115 -8.57 -12.30 6.81
C LEU A 115 -9.27 -11.46 7.89
N ILE A 116 -10.57 -11.62 8.09
CA ILE A 116 -11.28 -10.93 9.18
C ILE A 116 -10.95 -11.62 10.50
N ASN A 117 -10.59 -10.82 11.51
CA ASN A 117 -10.16 -11.29 12.84
C ASN A 117 -8.97 -12.27 12.82
N SER A 118 -8.16 -12.25 11.78
CA SER A 118 -6.95 -13.07 11.69
C SER A 118 -5.74 -12.37 12.32
N GLU A 119 -4.74 -13.16 12.66
CA GLU A 119 -3.43 -12.68 13.08
C GLU A 119 -2.77 -11.84 12.00
N LYS A 120 -1.92 -10.88 12.39
CA LYS A 120 -1.22 -10.00 11.45
C LYS A 120 -0.40 -10.78 10.41
N ASP A 121 0.11 -11.94 10.79
CA ASP A 121 0.92 -12.82 9.93
C ASP A 121 0.10 -13.53 8.83
N ALA A 122 -1.23 -13.57 8.99
CA ALA A 122 -2.13 -14.27 8.06
C ALA A 122 -2.11 -13.64 6.66
N SER A 123 -1.97 -12.31 6.56
CA SER A 123 -1.80 -11.64 5.27
C SER A 123 -0.60 -12.17 4.50
N ARG A 124 0.53 -12.41 5.18
CA ARG A 124 1.74 -12.93 4.55
C ARG A 124 1.54 -14.33 4.01
N THR A 125 0.96 -15.21 4.82
CA THR A 125 0.61 -16.57 4.40
C THR A 125 -0.31 -16.54 3.19
N ARG A 126 -1.36 -15.70 3.23
CA ARG A 126 -2.31 -15.59 2.14
C ARG A 126 -1.68 -15.05 0.86
N ALA A 127 -0.82 -14.04 0.95
CA ALA A 127 -0.09 -13.53 -0.21
C ALA A 127 0.84 -14.59 -0.83
N ILE A 128 1.46 -15.45 -0.01
CA ILE A 128 2.27 -16.58 -0.50
C ILE A 128 1.41 -17.63 -1.21
N GLU A 129 0.23 -17.95 -0.68
CA GLU A 129 -0.71 -18.88 -1.32
C GLU A 129 -1.20 -18.37 -2.68
N VAL A 130 -1.51 -17.08 -2.77
CA VAL A 130 -2.01 -16.46 -4.01
C VAL A 130 -0.87 -16.23 -5.01
N PHE A 131 0.33 -15.87 -4.53
CA PHE A 131 1.50 -15.55 -5.36
C PHE A 131 2.73 -16.36 -4.95
N PRO A 132 2.74 -17.69 -5.16
CA PRO A 132 3.80 -18.57 -4.67
C PRO A 132 5.19 -18.24 -5.23
N TYR A 133 5.24 -17.70 -6.46
CA TYR A 133 6.49 -17.24 -7.09
C TYR A 133 7.16 -16.07 -6.34
N PHE A 134 6.42 -15.34 -5.51
CA PHE A 134 6.92 -14.18 -4.76
C PHE A 134 7.27 -14.53 -3.30
N SER A 135 7.17 -15.81 -2.91
CA SER A 135 7.36 -16.28 -1.54
C SER A 135 8.72 -15.93 -0.92
N SER A 136 9.80 -15.95 -1.71
CA SER A 136 11.15 -15.61 -1.24
C SER A 136 11.26 -14.16 -0.74
N GLN A 137 10.49 -13.24 -1.34
CA GLN A 137 10.42 -11.83 -0.97
C GLN A 137 9.49 -11.56 0.23
N LEU A 138 8.73 -12.57 0.65
CA LEU A 138 7.82 -12.56 1.80
C LEU A 138 8.26 -13.56 2.88
N SER A 139 9.57 -13.81 2.99
CA SER A 139 10.11 -14.83 3.89
C SER A 139 10.16 -14.42 5.38
N ARG A 140 10.08 -13.12 5.70
CA ARG A 140 10.28 -12.62 7.08
C ARG A 140 8.97 -12.14 7.70
N LYS A 141 8.86 -12.21 9.03
CA LYS A 141 7.76 -11.63 9.82
C LYS A 141 7.47 -10.16 9.51
N LYS A 142 8.53 -9.38 9.29
CA LYS A 142 8.40 -7.96 8.96
C LYS A 142 7.82 -7.69 7.56
N ASP A 143 7.79 -8.68 6.65
CA ASP A 143 7.24 -8.52 5.31
C ASP A 143 5.69 -8.58 5.27
N SER A 144 5.02 -8.66 6.43
CA SER A 144 3.56 -8.63 6.52
C SER A 144 2.94 -7.37 5.91
N ASN A 145 3.58 -6.20 6.05
CA ASN A 145 3.06 -4.96 5.47
C ASN A 145 3.22 -4.93 3.93
N LYS A 146 4.21 -5.65 3.38
CA LYS A 146 4.30 -5.88 1.92
C LYS A 146 3.14 -6.73 1.44
N ALA A 147 2.81 -7.77 2.20
CA ALA A 147 1.68 -8.64 1.89
C ALA A 147 0.35 -7.88 1.89
N ASP A 148 0.13 -6.97 2.84
CA ASP A 148 -1.06 -6.11 2.85
C ASP A 148 -1.16 -5.25 1.58
N ALA A 149 -0.06 -4.62 1.15
CA ALA A 149 -0.03 -3.83 -0.09
C ALA A 149 -0.25 -4.67 -1.36
N ILE A 150 0.29 -5.89 -1.41
CA ILE A 150 0.08 -6.85 -2.50
C ILE A 150 -1.39 -7.25 -2.59
N LEU A 151 -1.96 -7.71 -1.47
CA LEU A 151 -3.34 -8.18 -1.41
C LEU A 151 -4.31 -7.04 -1.73
N LEU A 152 -4.04 -5.82 -1.26
CA LEU A 152 -4.84 -4.64 -1.62
C LEU A 152 -4.85 -4.37 -3.14
N ALA A 153 -3.69 -4.44 -3.79
CA ALA A 153 -3.58 -4.26 -5.24
C ALA A 153 -4.29 -5.36 -6.03
N SER A 154 -4.10 -6.62 -5.62
CA SER A 154 -4.74 -7.80 -6.21
C SER A 154 -6.25 -7.76 -6.03
N PHE A 155 -6.75 -7.43 -4.83
CA PHE A 155 -8.18 -7.24 -4.57
C PHE A 155 -8.79 -6.25 -5.57
N TYR A 156 -8.21 -5.07 -5.71
CA TYR A 156 -8.74 -4.08 -6.64
C TYR A 156 -8.69 -4.59 -8.09
N TYR A 157 -7.58 -5.20 -8.51
CA TYR A 157 -7.45 -5.75 -9.86
C TYR A 157 -8.48 -6.85 -10.16
N GLU A 158 -8.87 -7.64 -9.16
CA GLU A 158 -9.83 -8.73 -9.32
C GLU A 158 -11.28 -8.24 -9.26
N THR A 159 -11.55 -7.12 -8.57
CA THR A 159 -12.92 -6.64 -8.33
C THR A 159 -13.30 -5.36 -9.07
N TYR A 160 -12.38 -4.63 -9.71
CA TYR A 160 -12.70 -3.31 -10.30
C TYR A 160 -13.75 -3.34 -11.42
N LYS A 161 -14.02 -4.51 -12.02
CA LYS A 161 -15.06 -4.72 -13.03
C LYS A 161 -16.39 -5.21 -12.46
N LEU A 162 -16.44 -5.53 -11.17
CA LEU A 162 -17.64 -6.05 -10.50
C LEU A 162 -18.47 -4.96 -9.83
N ASP A 163 -17.98 -3.72 -9.85
CA ASP A 163 -18.68 -2.54 -9.32
C ASP A 163 -19.50 -1.82 -10.45
N ASP A 164 -19.84 -2.53 -11.55
CA ASP A 164 -20.84 -2.12 -12.59
C ASP A 164 -22.19 -2.83 -12.39
#